data_AF-A0A6L8DS57-F1
#
_entry.id   AF-A0A6L8DS57-F1
#
_cell.length_a   1.000
_cell.length_b   1.000
_cell.length_c   1.000
_cell.angle_alpha   90.00
_cell.angle_beta   90.00
_cell.angle_gamma   90.00
#
_symmetry.space_group_name_H-M   'P 1'
#
loop_
_entity.id
_entity.type
_entity.pdbx_description
1 polymer ?
#
loop_
_entity_poly.entity_id
_entity_poly.type
_entity_poly.pdbx_seq_one_letter_code
_entity_poly.pdbx_strand_id
1 'polypeptide(L)'
;MATNNERSFNEALARVLRTKNPRWRSHLTAEQHRAVKGGGMPDLIVRNPRGAPVIVETEYAPARTVEQDAAGRLGRTLTGSGAVVEQCVALRAPDSLRRAPQAELDEHAGQATYEYCVLSGDGETRCVRWPSRGWLTGGVDDLASLLENASISESLVALSLDLLERGIEEAAARLREATVDRPAVNADIAEVLCQEDGEQTSRMAMAIVANALTFQTMLAGAYDVRTLDALRNAGGPLPKAAVVREWDRILNINYWPIFHVAREVLLPIPDGVASSLLDRLAVVSSGLDAHGVTQSHDIYGRTFQRLISDRKFLATFYTLPTSAALLADLAVGLLDVDWSDGNAVTALRACDFACGTGTLITAAYHAILARHRRSGGDDAAIHRGMMEHALVAADIMPAATHLTTSMLSSAHPTIPFEQTQVHLLPYGRQGREASVDFALGALDLIREQHGTGLFENTGIEVHRGKGGRRSVAGEGKG
;
A
#
# COMPACT_ATOMS: atom_id res chain seq x y z
N MET A 1 -31.38 -14.92 36.22
CA MET A 1 -30.84 -14.06 35.15
C MET A 1 -30.52 -14.97 33.97
N ALA A 2 -30.97 -14.64 32.77
CA ALA A 2 -30.60 -15.39 31.57
C ALA A 2 -29.09 -15.21 31.32
N THR A 3 -28.38 -16.30 31.04
CA THR A 3 -26.96 -16.27 30.67
C THR A 3 -26.84 -16.15 29.17
N ASN A 4 -25.99 -15.26 28.67
CA ASN A 4 -25.72 -15.15 27.24
C ASN A 4 -24.99 -16.40 26.78
N ASN A 5 -25.50 -17.04 25.72
CA ASN A 5 -24.77 -18.12 25.05
C ASN A 5 -23.71 -17.54 24.09
N GLU A 6 -22.85 -18.40 23.57
CA GLU A 6 -21.76 -17.99 22.65
C GLU A 6 -22.31 -17.36 21.38
N ARG A 7 -23.37 -17.93 20.81
CA ARG A 7 -24.06 -17.34 19.64
C ARG A 7 -24.47 -15.89 19.85
N SER A 8 -25.09 -15.57 20.98
CA SER A 8 -25.53 -14.20 21.29
C SER A 8 -24.35 -13.24 21.43
N PHE A 9 -23.24 -13.73 21.97
CA PHE A 9 -21.98 -12.99 22.03
C PHE A 9 -21.34 -12.80 20.66
N ASN A 10 -21.31 -13.83 19.81
CA ASN A 10 -20.78 -13.75 18.45
C ASN A 10 -21.53 -12.72 17.62
N GLU A 11 -22.85 -12.70 17.72
CA GLU A 11 -23.67 -11.67 17.07
C GLU A 11 -23.40 -10.25 17.61
N ALA A 12 -23.21 -10.10 18.92
CA ALA A 12 -22.86 -8.81 19.56
C ALA A 12 -21.46 -8.33 19.14
N LEU A 13 -20.45 -9.18 19.26
CA LEU A 13 -19.08 -8.88 18.84
C LEU A 13 -19.02 -8.53 17.35
N ALA A 14 -19.74 -9.24 16.51
CA ALA A 14 -19.87 -8.92 15.09
C ALA A 14 -20.47 -7.53 14.84
N ARG A 15 -21.51 -7.13 15.59
CA ARG A 15 -22.09 -5.77 15.49
C ARG A 15 -21.06 -4.72 15.90
N VAL A 16 -20.37 -4.90 17.03
CA VAL A 16 -19.35 -3.96 17.50
C VAL A 16 -18.20 -3.84 16.49
N LEU A 17 -17.63 -4.95 16.01
CA LEU A 17 -16.54 -4.92 15.04
C LEU A 17 -16.91 -4.20 13.74
N ARG A 18 -18.16 -4.35 13.26
CA ARG A 18 -18.65 -3.61 12.07
C ARG A 18 -18.71 -2.09 12.27
N THR A 19 -18.77 -1.61 13.51
CA THR A 19 -18.67 -0.16 13.80
C THR A 19 -17.24 0.35 13.70
N LYS A 20 -16.25 -0.51 13.95
CA LYS A 20 -14.82 -0.16 13.98
C LYS A 20 -14.17 -0.15 12.60
N ASN A 21 -14.78 -0.82 11.62
CA ASN A 21 -14.34 -0.75 10.23
C ASN A 21 -15.56 -0.72 9.28
N PRO A 22 -15.79 0.39 8.56
CA PRO A 22 -16.89 0.50 7.59
C PRO A 22 -16.91 -0.59 6.52
N ARG A 23 -15.74 -1.10 6.12
CA ARG A 23 -15.58 -2.16 5.11
C ARG A 23 -16.13 -3.51 5.58
N TRP A 24 -16.38 -3.69 6.88
CA TRP A 24 -16.90 -4.95 7.42
C TRP A 24 -18.42 -5.02 7.49
N ARG A 25 -19.13 -3.91 7.28
CA ARG A 25 -20.60 -3.84 7.41
C ARG A 25 -21.34 -4.94 6.62
N SER A 26 -20.89 -5.22 5.40
CA SER A 26 -21.43 -6.27 4.52
C SER A 26 -20.56 -7.53 4.43
N HIS A 27 -19.42 -7.56 5.13
CA HIS A 27 -18.34 -8.52 4.89
C HIS A 27 -17.94 -9.32 6.13
N LEU A 28 -18.37 -8.90 7.32
CA LEU A 28 -18.24 -9.66 8.55
C LEU A 28 -19.56 -10.38 8.84
N THR A 29 -19.52 -11.70 9.00
CA THR A 29 -20.68 -12.54 9.34
C THR A 29 -20.42 -13.34 10.60
N ALA A 30 -21.46 -13.53 11.42
CA ALA A 30 -21.44 -14.46 12.54
C ALA A 30 -22.19 -15.74 12.19
N GLU A 31 -21.70 -16.89 12.65
CA GLU A 31 -22.46 -18.15 12.75
C GLU A 31 -23.04 -18.61 11.41
N GLN A 32 -22.22 -18.53 10.35
CA GLN A 32 -22.69 -18.82 9.00
C GLN A 32 -22.55 -20.30 8.67
N HIS A 33 -23.69 -20.99 8.59
CA HIS A 33 -23.75 -22.38 8.14
C HIS A 33 -23.16 -22.57 6.74
N ARG A 34 -22.39 -23.67 6.57
CA ARG A 34 -21.77 -24.10 5.30
C ARG A 34 -20.85 -23.05 4.67
N ALA A 35 -20.36 -22.10 5.46
CA ALA A 35 -19.44 -21.07 4.96
C ALA A 35 -18.05 -21.62 4.62
N VAL A 36 -17.66 -22.75 5.21
CA VAL A 36 -16.36 -23.41 4.98
C VAL A 36 -16.60 -24.81 4.42
N LYS A 37 -15.93 -25.15 3.32
CA LYS A 37 -16.04 -26.48 2.69
C LYS A 37 -15.45 -27.55 3.61
N GLY A 38 -16.27 -28.54 3.97
CA GLY A 38 -15.82 -29.69 4.76
C GLY A 38 -15.42 -29.36 6.20
N GLY A 39 -15.86 -28.21 6.74
CA GLY A 39 -15.64 -27.79 8.12
C GLY A 39 -16.94 -27.50 8.86
N GLY A 40 -16.89 -27.42 10.19
CA GLY A 40 -18.01 -26.98 11.03
C GLY A 40 -18.41 -25.52 10.78
N MET A 41 -19.42 -25.03 11.48
CA MET A 41 -19.79 -23.61 11.44
C MET A 41 -18.73 -22.79 12.19
N PRO A 42 -18.10 -21.78 11.56
CA PRO A 42 -17.21 -20.86 12.27
C PRO A 42 -18.01 -19.77 13.00
N ASP A 43 -17.47 -19.30 14.11
CA ASP A 43 -18.12 -18.27 14.93
C ASP A 43 -18.20 -16.93 14.20
N LEU A 44 -17.08 -16.40 13.72
CA LEU A 44 -17.03 -15.19 12.90
C LEU A 44 -16.18 -15.40 11.64
N ILE A 45 -16.59 -14.74 10.56
CA ILE A 45 -15.83 -14.69 9.32
C ILE A 45 -15.72 -13.24 8.87
N VAL A 46 -14.51 -12.75 8.73
CA VAL A 46 -14.19 -11.47 8.09
C VAL A 46 -13.78 -11.75 6.65
N ARG A 47 -14.63 -11.40 5.68
CA ARG A 47 -14.34 -11.53 4.25
C ARG A 47 -13.81 -10.23 3.69
N ASN A 48 -12.51 -10.00 3.78
CA ASN A 48 -11.93 -8.83 3.12
C ASN A 48 -12.04 -9.01 1.59
N PRO A 49 -12.78 -8.16 0.84
CA PRO A 49 -12.94 -8.32 -0.61
C PRO A 49 -11.62 -8.30 -1.38
N ARG A 50 -10.58 -7.72 -0.79
CA ARG A 50 -9.25 -7.54 -1.36
C ARG A 50 -8.16 -8.23 -0.52
N GLY A 51 -8.53 -9.14 0.37
CA GLY A 51 -7.59 -9.82 1.27
C GLY A 51 -7.94 -11.28 1.51
N ALA A 52 -7.11 -11.97 2.28
CA ALA A 52 -7.42 -13.28 2.80
C ALA A 52 -8.59 -13.20 3.79
N PRO A 53 -9.49 -14.21 3.80
CA PRO A 53 -10.49 -14.33 4.84
C PRO A 53 -9.83 -14.66 6.17
N VAL A 54 -10.35 -14.05 7.24
CA VAL A 54 -9.95 -14.36 8.62
C VAL A 54 -11.14 -14.98 9.34
N ILE A 55 -10.91 -16.13 9.96
CA ILE A 55 -11.90 -16.75 10.86
C ILE A 55 -11.52 -16.41 12.29
N VAL A 56 -12.51 -16.02 13.09
CA VAL A 56 -12.35 -15.88 14.55
C VAL A 56 -13.19 -16.97 15.18
N GLU A 57 -12.56 -17.82 15.99
CA GLU A 57 -13.25 -18.73 16.90
C GLU A 57 -13.22 -18.13 18.29
N THR A 58 -14.32 -18.30 19.01
CA THR A 58 -14.54 -17.66 20.30
C THR A 58 -14.93 -18.70 21.34
N GLU A 59 -14.49 -18.48 22.57
CA GLU A 59 -14.97 -19.26 23.70
C GLU A 59 -14.87 -18.40 24.95
N TYR A 60 -15.83 -18.50 25.86
CA TYR A 60 -15.70 -17.82 27.15
C TYR A 60 -14.59 -18.47 28.00
N ALA A 61 -13.88 -17.66 28.78
CA ALA A 61 -12.88 -18.14 29.72
C ALA A 61 -13.44 -19.27 30.63
N PRO A 62 -12.69 -20.37 30.84
CA PRO A 62 -11.26 -20.53 30.57
C PRO A 62 -10.88 -20.86 29.13
N ALA A 63 -11.85 -21.08 28.24
CA ALA A 63 -11.67 -21.31 26.81
C ALA A 63 -10.69 -22.45 26.47
N ARG A 64 -11.15 -23.70 26.55
CA ARG A 64 -10.29 -24.90 26.49
C ARG A 64 -10.04 -25.42 25.07
N THR A 65 -10.94 -25.15 24.13
CA THR A 65 -10.89 -25.72 22.77
C THR A 65 -10.67 -24.68 21.69
N VAL A 66 -10.89 -23.39 22.00
CA VAL A 66 -10.82 -22.29 21.02
C VAL A 66 -9.58 -22.29 20.11
N GLU A 67 -8.40 -22.64 20.62
CA GLU A 67 -7.19 -22.73 19.78
C GLU A 67 -7.24 -23.90 18.81
N GLN A 68 -7.72 -25.06 19.26
CA GLN A 68 -7.89 -26.24 18.42
C GLN A 68 -8.96 -26.00 17.36
N ASP A 69 -10.06 -25.36 17.75
CA ASP A 69 -11.15 -25.01 16.84
C ASP A 69 -10.65 -24.06 15.75
N ALA A 70 -9.87 -23.03 16.13
CA ALA A 70 -9.27 -22.09 15.19
C ALA A 70 -8.24 -22.76 14.26
N ALA A 71 -7.38 -23.64 14.80
CA ALA A 71 -6.39 -24.39 14.03
C ALA A 71 -7.06 -25.31 12.98
N GLY A 72 -8.17 -25.95 13.33
CA GLY A 72 -8.94 -26.84 12.45
C GLY A 72 -9.54 -26.13 11.21
N ARG A 73 -9.55 -24.79 11.20
CA ARG A 73 -10.01 -23.97 10.07
C ARG A 73 -8.92 -23.64 9.05
N LEU A 74 -7.65 -23.71 9.44
CA LEU A 74 -6.54 -23.38 8.54
C LEU A 74 -6.48 -24.34 7.36
N GLY A 75 -6.13 -23.81 6.19
CA GLY A 75 -6.09 -24.54 4.92
C GLY A 75 -7.45 -24.89 4.33
N ARG A 76 -8.56 -24.61 5.03
CA ARG A 76 -9.90 -24.81 4.50
C ARG A 76 -10.26 -23.71 3.51
N THR A 77 -11.28 -23.95 2.70
CA THR A 77 -11.73 -23.04 1.67
C THR A 77 -13.12 -22.49 1.98
N LEU A 78 -13.32 -21.19 1.80
CA LEU A 78 -14.65 -20.58 1.88
C LEU A 78 -15.54 -21.05 0.73
N THR A 79 -16.78 -21.41 1.07
CA THR A 79 -17.84 -21.68 0.10
C THR A 79 -18.21 -20.41 -0.64
N GLY A 80 -18.39 -20.50 -1.97
CA GLY A 80 -18.68 -19.36 -2.83
C GLY A 80 -17.42 -18.77 -3.46
N SER A 81 -16.52 -18.21 -2.65
CA SER A 81 -15.32 -17.52 -3.19
C SER A 81 -14.18 -18.46 -3.57
N GLY A 82 -14.07 -19.63 -2.94
CA GLY A 82 -12.90 -20.49 -3.14
C GLY A 82 -11.63 -19.98 -2.43
N ALA A 83 -11.73 -18.94 -1.61
CA ALA A 83 -10.58 -18.39 -0.88
C ALA A 83 -10.12 -19.33 0.24
N VAL A 84 -8.81 -19.51 0.37
CA VAL A 84 -8.18 -20.33 1.42
C VAL A 84 -8.06 -19.52 2.70
N VAL A 85 -8.34 -20.15 3.84
CA VAL A 85 -8.15 -19.58 5.18
C VAL A 85 -6.71 -19.83 5.60
N GLU A 86 -5.90 -18.78 5.56
CA GLU A 86 -4.48 -18.82 5.95
C GLU A 86 -4.27 -18.35 7.39
N GLN A 87 -5.28 -17.67 7.95
CA GLN A 87 -5.18 -16.93 9.20
C GLN A 87 -6.46 -17.15 10.02
N CYS A 88 -6.29 -17.55 11.27
CA CYS A 88 -7.36 -17.70 12.24
C CYS A 88 -7.01 -16.98 13.53
N VAL A 89 -8.03 -16.47 14.22
CA VAL A 89 -7.90 -15.88 15.55
C VAL A 89 -8.64 -16.75 16.54
N ALA A 90 -7.95 -17.19 17.59
CA ALA A 90 -8.60 -17.77 18.75
C ALA A 90 -8.83 -16.64 19.77
N LEU A 91 -10.08 -16.46 20.19
CA LEU A 91 -10.49 -15.37 21.08
C LEU A 91 -11.13 -15.91 22.34
N ARG A 92 -10.56 -15.54 23.49
CA ARG A 92 -11.11 -15.85 24.81
C ARG A 92 -11.87 -14.63 25.33
N ALA A 93 -13.17 -14.79 25.44
CA ALA A 93 -14.06 -13.77 25.98
C ALA A 93 -14.10 -13.85 27.51
N PRO A 94 -14.10 -12.72 28.24
CA PRO A 94 -14.23 -12.77 29.70
C PRO A 94 -15.61 -13.30 30.11
N ASP A 95 -15.65 -14.10 31.19
CA ASP A 95 -16.90 -14.71 31.70
C ASP A 95 -17.92 -13.67 32.20
N SER A 96 -17.50 -12.42 32.42
CA SER A 96 -18.41 -11.30 32.71
C SER A 96 -19.44 -11.09 31.59
N LEU A 97 -19.06 -11.27 30.32
CA LEU A 97 -19.95 -11.12 29.17
C LEU A 97 -21.05 -12.19 29.12
N ARG A 98 -20.77 -13.39 29.65
CA ARG A 98 -21.78 -14.45 29.81
C ARG A 98 -22.90 -14.04 30.77
N ARG A 99 -22.59 -13.18 31.74
CA ARG A 99 -23.49 -12.72 32.81
C ARG A 99 -24.08 -11.32 32.55
N ALA A 100 -23.61 -10.62 31.52
CA ALA A 100 -24.08 -9.27 31.20
C ALA A 100 -25.58 -9.28 30.80
N PRO A 101 -26.34 -8.21 31.08
CA PRO A 101 -27.69 -8.07 30.57
C PRO A 101 -27.71 -8.13 29.04
N GLN A 102 -28.59 -8.94 28.45
CA GLN A 102 -28.66 -9.13 26.99
C GLN A 102 -28.84 -7.80 26.22
N ALA A 103 -29.58 -6.84 26.80
CA ALA A 103 -29.81 -5.53 26.20
C ALA A 103 -28.56 -4.63 26.15
N GLU A 104 -27.59 -4.90 27.03
CA GLU A 104 -26.35 -4.12 27.18
C GLU A 104 -25.12 -4.89 26.66
N LEU A 105 -25.33 -6.05 26.02
CA LEU A 105 -24.25 -6.94 25.61
C LEU A 105 -23.32 -6.30 24.57
N ASP A 106 -23.85 -5.48 23.66
CA ASP A 106 -23.05 -4.77 22.67
C ASP A 106 -22.12 -3.74 23.32
N GLU A 107 -22.63 -3.00 24.31
CA GLU A 107 -21.83 -2.03 25.09
C GLU A 107 -20.74 -2.74 25.88
N HIS A 108 -21.10 -3.81 26.59
CA HIS A 108 -20.15 -4.59 27.37
C HIS A 108 -19.09 -5.25 26.47
N ALA A 109 -19.46 -5.76 25.30
CA ALA A 109 -18.51 -6.28 24.32
C ALA A 109 -17.58 -5.17 23.78
N GLY A 110 -18.10 -3.97 23.57
CA GLY A 110 -17.28 -2.81 23.16
C GLY A 110 -16.25 -2.37 24.20
N GLN A 111 -16.52 -2.58 25.48
CA GLN A 111 -15.66 -2.16 26.59
C GLN A 111 -14.82 -3.29 27.19
N ALA A 112 -15.05 -4.53 26.77
CA ALA A 112 -14.36 -5.70 27.31
C ALA A 112 -12.90 -5.77 26.87
N THR A 113 -12.07 -6.32 27.76
CA THR A 113 -10.73 -6.79 27.42
C THR A 113 -10.78 -8.25 27.04
N TYR A 114 -10.23 -8.57 25.87
CA TYR A 114 -10.15 -9.91 25.31
C TYR A 114 -8.74 -10.46 25.42
N GLU A 115 -8.63 -11.79 25.46
CA GLU A 115 -7.38 -12.50 25.26
C GLU A 115 -7.41 -13.18 23.89
N TYR A 116 -6.40 -12.98 23.05
CA TYR A 116 -6.39 -13.58 21.70
C TYR A 116 -5.00 -14.01 21.23
N CYS A 117 -4.95 -14.98 20.32
CA CYS A 117 -3.77 -15.35 19.57
C CYS A 117 -4.12 -15.58 18.09
N VAL A 118 -3.13 -15.43 17.22
CA VAL A 118 -3.25 -15.65 15.78
C VAL A 118 -2.59 -16.97 15.42
N LEU A 119 -3.27 -17.75 14.60
CA LEU A 119 -2.75 -18.98 14.00
C LEU A 119 -2.63 -18.73 12.49
N SER A 120 -1.44 -18.92 11.96
CA SER A 120 -1.11 -18.71 10.55
C SER A 120 -0.64 -20.02 9.93
N GLY A 121 -1.18 -20.44 8.79
CA GLY A 121 -0.70 -21.66 8.14
C GLY A 121 -1.64 -22.22 7.08
N ASP A 122 -1.26 -23.36 6.52
CA ASP A 122 -1.99 -24.04 5.45
C ASP A 122 -2.69 -25.33 5.91
N GLY A 123 -2.78 -25.53 7.23
CA GLY A 123 -3.42 -26.67 7.86
C GLY A 123 -3.21 -26.71 9.37
N GLU A 124 -4.03 -27.51 10.06
CA GLU A 124 -4.04 -27.63 11.52
C GLU A 124 -2.66 -28.00 12.11
N THR A 125 -1.95 -28.93 11.49
CA THR A 125 -0.62 -29.40 11.95
C THR A 125 0.55 -28.59 11.40
N ARG A 126 0.29 -27.67 10.47
CA ARG A 126 1.30 -26.81 9.82
C ARG A 126 0.94 -25.34 10.07
N CYS A 127 0.70 -25.01 11.33
CA CYS A 127 0.40 -23.65 11.77
C CYS A 127 1.48 -23.08 12.68
N VAL A 128 1.66 -21.77 12.59
CA VAL A 128 2.48 -20.95 13.47
C VAL A 128 1.54 -20.17 14.38
N ARG A 129 1.75 -20.26 15.69
CA ARG A 129 1.00 -19.52 16.70
C ARG A 129 1.74 -18.24 17.08
N TRP A 130 1.06 -17.10 17.05
CA TRP A 130 1.55 -15.82 17.55
C TRP A 130 0.61 -15.21 18.61
N PRO A 131 1.12 -14.82 19.80
CA PRO A 131 2.47 -15.05 20.29
C PRO A 131 2.76 -16.55 20.40
N SER A 132 4.04 -16.95 20.40
CA SER A 132 4.40 -18.38 20.47
C SER A 132 3.93 -19.05 21.77
N ARG A 133 3.71 -18.26 22.82
CA ARG A 133 3.12 -18.67 24.11
C ARG A 133 2.28 -17.54 24.69
N GLY A 134 1.31 -17.90 25.53
CA GLY A 134 0.45 -16.93 26.21
C GLY A 134 -0.59 -16.31 25.28
N TRP A 135 -1.20 -15.22 25.73
CA TRP A 135 -2.26 -14.52 25.02
C TRP A 135 -1.89 -13.05 24.88
N LEU A 136 -2.27 -12.44 23.77
CA LEU A 136 -2.34 -10.99 23.67
C LEU A 136 -3.55 -10.53 24.46
N THR A 137 -3.49 -9.33 24.99
CA THR A 137 -4.57 -8.73 25.76
C THR A 137 -4.88 -7.37 25.17
N GLY A 138 -6.14 -7.10 24.85
CA GLY A 138 -6.55 -5.85 24.22
C GLY A 138 -8.06 -5.70 24.12
N GLY A 139 -8.49 -4.49 23.79
CA GLY A 139 -9.90 -4.18 23.56
C GLY A 139 -10.36 -4.54 22.15
N VAL A 140 -11.60 -4.17 21.83
CA VAL A 140 -12.17 -4.42 20.49
C VAL A 140 -11.42 -3.65 19.37
N ASP A 141 -10.81 -2.51 19.69
CA ASP A 141 -10.03 -1.70 18.75
C ASP A 141 -8.69 -2.37 18.39
N ASP A 142 -8.05 -3.00 19.36
CA ASP A 142 -6.83 -3.80 19.15
C ASP A 142 -7.15 -5.05 18.32
N LEU A 143 -8.26 -5.73 18.65
CA LEU A 143 -8.75 -6.87 17.89
C LEU A 143 -9.08 -6.49 16.44
N ALA A 144 -9.75 -5.36 16.21
CA ALA A 144 -10.05 -4.90 14.86
C ALA A 144 -8.75 -4.66 14.06
N SER A 145 -7.77 -3.99 14.66
CA SER A 145 -6.47 -3.73 14.02
C SER A 145 -5.71 -5.04 13.71
N LEU A 146 -5.82 -6.03 14.59
CA LEU A 146 -5.25 -7.36 14.38
C LEU A 146 -5.94 -8.10 13.22
N LEU A 147 -7.27 -8.07 13.15
CA LEU A 147 -8.03 -8.73 12.08
C LEU A 147 -7.75 -8.11 10.70
N GLU A 148 -7.58 -6.79 10.63
CA GLU A 148 -7.15 -6.11 9.40
C GLU A 148 -5.78 -6.61 8.94
N ASN A 149 -4.80 -6.65 9.85
CA ASN A 149 -3.46 -7.12 9.53
C ASN A 149 -3.42 -8.61 9.18
N ALA A 150 -4.21 -9.44 9.86
CA ALA A 150 -4.36 -10.87 9.58
C ALA A 150 -5.05 -11.13 8.23
N SER A 151 -5.79 -10.16 7.68
CA SER A 151 -6.42 -10.32 6.37
C SER A 151 -5.45 -10.18 5.19
N ILE A 152 -4.16 -9.93 5.44
CA ILE A 152 -3.16 -9.82 4.40
C ILE A 152 -2.52 -11.19 4.18
N SER A 153 -2.68 -11.74 2.97
CA SER A 153 -2.14 -13.05 2.60
C SER A 153 -0.61 -13.00 2.48
N GLU A 154 0.08 -13.62 3.43
CA GLU A 154 1.53 -13.73 3.42
C GLU A 154 2.02 -14.60 2.25
N SER A 155 1.25 -15.64 1.90
CA SER A 155 1.57 -16.52 0.76
C SER A 155 1.52 -15.76 -0.56
N LEU A 156 0.51 -14.89 -0.72
CA LEU A 156 0.35 -14.08 -1.91
C LEU A 156 1.42 -12.98 -2.00
N VAL A 157 1.77 -12.36 -0.87
CA VAL A 157 2.87 -11.40 -0.81
C VAL A 157 4.19 -12.07 -1.24
N ALA A 158 4.48 -13.28 -0.73
CA ALA A 158 5.68 -14.04 -1.09
C ALA A 158 5.70 -14.43 -2.57
N LEU A 159 4.59 -14.98 -3.08
CA LEU A 159 4.45 -15.31 -4.50
C LEU A 159 4.68 -14.08 -5.40
N SER A 160 4.10 -12.94 -5.01
CA SER A 160 4.21 -11.69 -5.75
C SER A 160 5.64 -11.15 -5.73
N LEU A 161 6.34 -11.31 -4.60
CA LEU A 161 7.75 -10.94 -4.46
C LEU A 161 8.61 -11.77 -5.41
N ASP A 162 8.44 -13.10 -5.41
CA ASP A 162 9.17 -14.01 -6.30
C ASP A 162 8.92 -13.70 -7.79
N LEU A 163 7.70 -13.27 -8.15
CA LEU A 163 7.36 -12.86 -9.52
C LEU A 163 8.06 -11.56 -9.92
N LEU A 164 8.08 -10.58 -9.02
CA LEU A 164 8.74 -9.29 -9.24
C LEU A 164 10.26 -9.44 -9.30
N GLU A 165 10.87 -10.12 -8.34
CA GLU A 165 12.32 -10.32 -8.26
C GLU A 165 12.85 -10.96 -9.54
N ARG A 166 12.31 -12.12 -9.92
CA ARG A 166 12.71 -12.81 -11.15
C ARG A 166 12.48 -11.95 -12.39
N GLY A 167 11.33 -11.29 -12.47
CA GLY A 167 10.98 -10.44 -13.61
C GLY A 167 11.94 -9.26 -13.80
N ILE A 168 12.31 -8.61 -12.70
CA ILE A 168 13.22 -7.47 -12.68
C ILE A 168 14.67 -7.92 -12.93
N GLU A 169 15.11 -9.03 -12.33
CA GLU A 169 16.44 -9.60 -12.57
C GLU A 169 16.62 -9.99 -14.03
N GLU A 170 15.66 -10.70 -14.61
CA GLU A 170 15.69 -11.06 -16.03
C GLU A 170 15.73 -9.81 -16.94
N ALA A 171 14.92 -8.79 -16.63
CA ALA A 171 14.92 -7.55 -17.40
C ALA A 171 16.24 -6.78 -17.25
N ALA A 172 16.81 -6.70 -16.05
CA ALA A 172 18.06 -6.00 -15.79
C ALA A 172 19.24 -6.70 -16.47
N ALA A 173 19.29 -8.04 -16.42
CA ALA A 173 20.29 -8.83 -17.13
C ALA A 173 20.21 -8.61 -18.65
N ARG A 174 19.00 -8.66 -19.22
CA ARG A 174 18.77 -8.39 -20.66
C ARG A 174 19.18 -6.98 -21.06
N LEU A 175 18.89 -5.98 -20.22
CA LEU A 175 19.30 -4.60 -20.46
C LEU A 175 20.83 -4.52 -20.55
N ARG A 176 21.55 -5.08 -19.58
CA ARG A 176 23.02 -5.06 -19.57
C ARG A 176 23.60 -5.81 -20.75
N GLU A 177 23.10 -7.01 -21.06
CA GLU A 177 23.54 -7.79 -22.23
C GLU A 177 23.35 -7.03 -23.55
N ALA A 178 22.18 -6.42 -23.74
CA ALA A 178 21.85 -5.69 -24.97
C ALA A 178 22.59 -4.34 -25.13
N THR A 179 23.20 -3.85 -24.05
CA THR A 179 23.90 -2.57 -23.98
C THR A 179 25.41 -2.70 -23.74
N VAL A 180 25.98 -3.93 -23.77
CA VAL A 180 27.42 -4.16 -23.65
C VAL A 180 28.22 -3.28 -24.63
N ASP A 181 27.78 -3.21 -25.89
CA ASP A 181 28.42 -2.40 -26.94
C ASP A 181 27.91 -0.94 -26.97
N ARG A 182 27.06 -0.54 -26.01
CA ARG A 182 26.45 0.79 -25.91
C ARG A 182 26.50 1.32 -24.46
N PRO A 183 27.69 1.50 -23.88
CA PRO A 183 27.84 1.91 -22.48
C PRO A 183 27.18 3.26 -22.16
N ALA A 184 27.03 4.15 -23.16
CA ALA A 184 26.31 5.41 -23.02
C ALA A 184 24.87 5.22 -22.50
N VAL A 185 24.17 4.15 -22.90
CA VAL A 185 22.80 3.88 -22.43
C VAL A 185 22.77 3.66 -20.92
N ASN A 186 23.74 2.90 -20.39
CA ASN A 186 23.81 2.65 -18.95
C ASN A 186 24.28 3.89 -18.18
N ALA A 187 25.16 4.71 -18.77
CA ALA A 187 25.58 5.97 -18.20
C ALA A 187 24.40 6.97 -18.10
N ASP A 188 23.58 7.07 -19.15
CA ASP A 188 22.38 7.94 -19.16
C ASP A 188 21.38 7.49 -18.09
N ILE A 189 21.14 6.17 -17.96
CA ILE A 189 20.27 5.62 -16.91
C ILE A 189 20.83 5.93 -15.51
N ALA A 190 22.15 5.78 -15.33
CA ALA A 190 22.83 6.07 -14.08
C ALA A 190 22.72 7.55 -13.71
N GLU A 191 22.84 8.46 -14.69
CA GLU A 191 22.63 9.90 -14.51
C GLU A 191 21.18 10.21 -14.08
N VAL A 192 20.18 9.64 -14.77
CA VAL A 192 18.75 9.79 -14.42
C VAL A 192 18.46 9.35 -12.98
N LEU A 193 19.13 8.29 -12.51
CA LEU A 193 18.94 7.77 -11.16
C LEU A 193 19.88 8.40 -10.12
N CYS A 194 20.79 9.28 -10.54
CA CYS A 194 21.86 9.83 -9.71
C CYS A 194 22.69 8.74 -9.00
N GLN A 195 23.01 7.66 -9.73
CA GLN A 195 23.76 6.50 -9.24
C GLN A 195 25.01 6.27 -10.11
N GLU A 196 25.94 5.45 -9.63
CA GLU A 196 27.02 4.92 -10.47
C GLU A 196 26.46 3.79 -11.37
N ASP A 197 27.00 3.59 -12.57
CA ASP A 197 26.62 2.43 -13.38
C ASP A 197 27.04 1.14 -12.66
N GLY A 198 26.06 0.26 -12.47
CA GLY A 198 26.27 -1.06 -11.94
C GLY A 198 25.03 -1.93 -12.09
N GLU A 199 25.16 -3.21 -11.74
CA GLU A 199 24.05 -4.16 -11.77
C GLU A 199 22.87 -3.72 -10.88
N GLN A 200 23.18 -3.08 -9.75
CA GLN A 200 22.17 -2.52 -8.85
C GLN A 200 21.36 -1.40 -9.51
N THR A 201 22.03 -0.52 -10.27
CA THR A 201 21.40 0.58 -11.00
C THR A 201 20.47 0.05 -12.10
N SER A 202 20.90 -1.00 -12.82
CA SER A 202 20.05 -1.69 -13.79
C SER A 202 18.82 -2.36 -13.13
N ARG A 203 19.00 -2.98 -11.95
CA ARG A 203 17.87 -3.55 -11.18
C ARG A 203 16.91 -2.48 -10.69
N MET A 204 17.41 -1.36 -10.16
CA MET A 204 16.60 -0.22 -9.74
C MET A 204 15.81 0.37 -10.91
N ALA A 205 16.47 0.58 -12.06
CA ALA A 205 15.83 1.06 -13.29
C ALA A 205 14.65 0.16 -13.71
N MET A 206 14.87 -1.16 -13.73
CA MET A 206 13.82 -2.11 -14.10
C MET A 206 12.72 -2.23 -13.04
N ALA A 207 13.04 -2.08 -11.75
CA ALA A 207 12.05 -2.00 -10.68
C ALA A 207 11.14 -0.77 -10.82
N ILE A 208 11.71 0.39 -11.14
CA ILE A 208 10.96 1.64 -11.41
C ILE A 208 10.02 1.46 -12.60
N VAL A 209 10.50 0.88 -13.71
CA VAL A 209 9.67 0.60 -14.89
C VAL A 209 8.56 -0.40 -14.57
N ALA A 210 8.87 -1.48 -13.84
CA ALA A 210 7.89 -2.50 -13.44
C ALA A 210 6.78 -1.92 -12.54
N ASN A 211 7.16 -1.08 -11.59
CA ASN A 211 6.23 -0.36 -10.73
C ASN A 211 5.34 0.59 -11.52
N ALA A 212 5.90 1.39 -12.44
CA ALA A 212 5.13 2.31 -13.28
C ALA A 212 4.12 1.56 -14.19
N LEU A 213 4.52 0.43 -14.79
CA LEU A 213 3.61 -0.41 -15.58
C LEU A 213 2.48 -0.99 -14.71
N THR A 214 2.79 -1.42 -13.50
CA THR A 214 1.78 -1.95 -12.57
C THR A 214 0.82 -0.86 -12.09
N PHE A 215 1.34 0.33 -11.79
CA PHE A 215 0.52 1.50 -11.49
C PHE A 215 -0.39 1.90 -12.65
N GLN A 216 0.12 1.87 -13.89
CA GLN A 216 -0.72 2.14 -15.06
C GLN A 216 -1.93 1.19 -15.12
N THR A 217 -1.73 -0.10 -14.84
CA THR A 217 -2.82 -1.09 -14.76
C THR A 217 -3.82 -0.73 -13.64
N MET A 218 -3.34 -0.28 -12.49
CA MET A 218 -4.20 0.17 -11.38
C MET A 218 -5.00 1.43 -11.74
N LEU A 219 -4.38 2.39 -12.44
CA LEU A 219 -5.02 3.64 -12.86
C LEU A 219 -6.04 3.44 -13.98
N ALA A 220 -5.82 2.49 -14.90
CA ALA A 220 -6.74 2.22 -16.01
C ALA A 220 -8.15 1.82 -15.55
N GLY A 221 -8.32 1.38 -14.29
CA GLY A 221 -9.63 1.10 -13.69
C GLY A 221 -10.39 2.34 -13.21
N ALA A 222 -9.72 3.49 -13.06
CA ALA A 222 -10.29 4.71 -12.47
C ALA A 222 -10.16 5.97 -13.35
N TYR A 223 -9.22 5.97 -14.30
CA TYR A 223 -8.91 7.11 -15.17
C TYR A 223 -8.99 6.71 -16.64
N ASP A 224 -9.02 7.72 -17.52
CA ASP A 224 -8.84 7.56 -18.96
C ASP A 224 -7.37 7.24 -19.29
N VAL A 225 -6.90 6.11 -18.78
CA VAL A 225 -5.57 5.56 -18.97
C VAL A 225 -5.73 4.21 -19.66
N ARG A 226 -5.01 4.03 -20.77
CA ARG A 226 -5.06 2.78 -21.52
C ARG A 226 -4.36 1.65 -20.76
N THR A 227 -4.96 0.47 -20.78
CA THR A 227 -4.34 -0.75 -20.25
C THR A 227 -3.10 -1.13 -21.07
N LEU A 228 -2.20 -1.92 -20.48
CA LEU A 228 -1.01 -2.41 -21.19
C LEU A 228 -1.40 -3.19 -22.47
N ASP A 229 -2.47 -3.98 -22.42
CA ASP A 229 -2.96 -4.73 -23.59
C ASP A 229 -3.51 -3.81 -24.68
N ALA A 230 -4.18 -2.70 -24.32
CA ALA A 230 -4.64 -1.71 -25.29
C ALA A 230 -3.49 -0.95 -25.96
N LEU A 231 -2.30 -0.95 -25.36
CA LEU A 231 -1.09 -0.37 -25.96
C LEU A 231 -0.36 -1.34 -26.90
N ARG A 232 -0.69 -2.64 -26.88
CA ARG A 232 -0.04 -3.65 -27.74
C ARG A 232 -0.45 -3.45 -29.20
N ASN A 233 0.50 -3.70 -30.10
CA ASN A 233 0.24 -3.71 -31.54
C ASN A 233 -0.47 -5.01 -31.96
N ALA A 234 -1.80 -5.06 -31.96
CA ALA A 234 -2.58 -6.20 -32.49
C ALA A 234 -2.07 -7.59 -32.04
N GLY A 235 -1.76 -7.75 -30.75
CA GLY A 235 -1.21 -8.99 -30.17
C GLY A 235 0.33 -9.12 -30.22
N GLY A 236 1.01 -8.13 -30.77
CA GLY A 236 2.47 -8.01 -30.82
C GLY A 236 3.09 -7.37 -29.56
N PRO A 237 4.40 -7.04 -29.63
CA PRO A 237 5.16 -6.54 -28.49
C PRO A 237 4.66 -5.16 -28.04
N LEU A 238 4.89 -4.83 -26.77
CA LEU A 238 4.56 -3.54 -26.18
C LEU A 238 5.56 -2.47 -26.68
N PRO A 239 5.15 -1.52 -27.53
CA PRO A 239 6.09 -0.61 -28.16
C PRO A 239 6.46 0.55 -27.22
N LYS A 240 7.77 0.80 -27.07
CA LYS A 240 8.31 1.90 -26.23
C LYS A 240 7.60 3.23 -26.46
N ALA A 241 7.40 3.60 -27.72
CA ALA A 241 6.76 4.86 -28.08
C ALA A 241 5.29 4.96 -27.63
N ALA A 242 4.55 3.85 -27.54
CA ALA A 242 3.18 3.88 -27.02
C ALA A 242 3.15 4.02 -25.50
N VAL A 243 4.06 3.33 -24.79
CA VAL A 243 4.21 3.45 -23.33
C VAL A 243 4.61 4.87 -22.94
N VAL A 244 5.65 5.42 -23.56
CA VAL A 244 6.11 6.80 -23.29
C VAL A 244 5.00 7.81 -23.54
N ARG A 245 4.26 7.71 -24.65
CA ARG A 245 3.12 8.61 -24.91
C ARG A 245 1.99 8.48 -23.89
N GLU A 246 1.73 7.29 -23.38
CA GLU A 246 0.73 7.10 -22.34
C GLU A 246 1.21 7.69 -21.02
N TRP A 247 2.49 7.52 -20.68
CA TRP A 247 3.09 8.11 -19.49
C TRP A 247 3.13 9.63 -19.58
N ASP A 248 3.38 10.22 -20.75
CA ASP A 248 3.23 11.67 -20.99
C ASP A 248 1.81 12.15 -20.67
N ARG A 249 0.78 11.35 -20.95
CA ARG A 249 -0.60 11.68 -20.57
C ARG A 249 -0.80 11.59 -19.06
N ILE A 250 -0.33 10.52 -18.43
CA ILE A 250 -0.46 10.31 -16.98
C ILE A 250 0.29 11.39 -16.19
N LEU A 251 1.42 11.88 -16.71
CA LEU A 251 2.14 13.02 -16.14
C LEU A 251 1.26 14.28 -16.00
N ASN A 252 0.25 14.45 -16.86
CA ASN A 252 -0.72 15.55 -16.77
C ASN A 252 -1.85 15.30 -15.73
N ILE A 253 -1.89 14.11 -15.12
CA ILE A 253 -2.85 13.71 -14.08
C ILE A 253 -2.14 13.64 -12.70
N ASN A 254 -1.00 14.33 -12.55
CA ASN A 254 -0.29 14.53 -11.27
C ASN A 254 0.33 13.30 -10.60
N TYR A 255 0.56 12.21 -11.36
CA TYR A 255 1.41 11.10 -10.93
C TYR A 255 2.89 11.31 -11.32
N TRP A 256 3.34 12.57 -11.34
CA TRP A 256 4.65 12.95 -11.85
C TRP A 256 5.82 12.19 -11.22
N PRO A 257 5.90 12.06 -9.88
CA PRO A 257 7.02 11.35 -9.26
C PRO A 257 7.09 9.87 -9.65
N ILE A 258 5.96 9.25 -10.02
CA ILE A 258 5.94 7.85 -10.45
C ILE A 258 6.40 7.74 -11.92
N PHE A 259 5.76 8.48 -12.81
CA PHE A 259 5.92 8.25 -14.26
C PHE A 259 7.07 9.04 -14.90
N HIS A 260 7.52 10.15 -14.30
CA HIS A 260 8.62 10.94 -14.84
C HIS A 260 9.92 10.14 -14.86
N VAL A 261 10.39 9.66 -13.70
CA VAL A 261 11.65 8.91 -13.63
C VAL A 261 11.59 7.62 -14.44
N ALA A 262 10.44 6.93 -14.46
CA ALA A 262 10.27 5.72 -15.25
C ALA A 262 10.40 6.01 -16.75
N ARG A 263 9.80 7.10 -17.22
CA ARG A 263 9.92 7.58 -18.59
C ARG A 263 11.37 7.93 -18.92
N GLU A 264 12.04 8.71 -18.08
CA GLU A 264 13.45 9.09 -18.29
C GLU A 264 14.38 7.88 -18.34
N VAL A 265 14.11 6.84 -17.53
CA VAL A 265 14.84 5.56 -17.59
C VAL A 265 14.63 4.84 -18.93
N LEU A 266 13.43 4.92 -19.53
CA LEU A 266 13.14 4.25 -20.80
C LEU A 266 13.70 4.96 -22.03
N LEU A 267 13.85 6.29 -21.99
CA LEU A 267 14.21 7.09 -23.16
C LEU A 267 15.57 6.71 -23.79
N PRO A 268 16.66 6.51 -23.02
CA PRO A 268 17.96 6.11 -23.56
C PRO A 268 17.97 4.71 -24.19
N ILE A 269 17.01 3.84 -23.82
CA ILE A 269 17.00 2.44 -24.23
C ILE A 269 16.56 2.31 -25.70
N PRO A 270 17.32 1.64 -26.58
CA PRO A 270 16.92 1.43 -27.98
C PRO A 270 15.59 0.68 -28.12
N ASP A 271 14.77 1.03 -29.11
CA ASP A 271 13.39 0.54 -29.24
C ASP A 271 13.25 -0.99 -29.25
N GLY A 272 14.15 -1.69 -29.96
CA GLY A 272 14.15 -3.15 -30.02
C GLY A 272 14.44 -3.80 -28.65
N VAL A 273 15.33 -3.19 -27.86
CA VAL A 273 15.66 -3.64 -26.50
C VAL A 273 14.49 -3.30 -25.57
N ALA A 274 14.02 -2.06 -25.60
CA ALA A 274 12.95 -1.57 -24.75
C ALA A 274 11.67 -2.40 -24.91
N SER A 275 11.30 -2.79 -26.13
CA SER A 275 10.10 -3.60 -26.37
C SER A 275 10.20 -4.99 -25.71
N SER A 276 11.38 -5.63 -25.76
CA SER A 276 11.64 -6.91 -25.10
C SER A 276 11.58 -6.80 -23.56
N LEU A 277 12.14 -5.72 -23.00
CA LEU A 277 12.08 -5.43 -21.57
C LEU A 277 10.64 -5.16 -21.11
N LEU A 278 9.94 -4.30 -21.84
CA LEU A 278 8.55 -3.92 -21.57
C LEU A 278 7.61 -5.11 -21.62
N ASP A 279 7.78 -6.04 -22.58
CA ASP A 279 6.98 -7.27 -22.61
C ASP A 279 7.23 -8.15 -21.40
N ARG A 280 8.49 -8.34 -21.01
CA ARG A 280 8.84 -9.13 -19.82
C ARG A 280 8.22 -8.56 -18.55
N LEU A 281 8.29 -7.24 -18.38
CA LEU A 281 7.74 -6.54 -17.22
C LEU A 281 6.20 -6.46 -17.28
N ALA A 282 5.61 -6.35 -18.47
CA ALA A 282 4.16 -6.42 -18.64
C ALA A 282 3.63 -7.80 -18.24
N VAL A 283 4.32 -8.90 -18.57
CA VAL A 283 3.95 -10.25 -18.10
C VAL A 283 3.96 -10.34 -16.57
N VAL A 284 4.93 -9.69 -15.91
CA VAL A 284 4.97 -9.61 -14.44
C VAL A 284 3.74 -8.87 -13.92
N SER A 285 3.44 -7.69 -14.47
CA SER A 285 2.26 -6.90 -14.10
C SER A 285 0.96 -7.68 -14.30
N SER A 286 0.79 -8.37 -15.44
CA SER A 286 -0.36 -9.24 -15.70
C SER A 286 -0.43 -10.43 -14.74
N GLY A 287 0.71 -11.00 -14.35
CA GLY A 287 0.76 -12.08 -13.35
C GLY A 287 0.29 -11.59 -11.97
N LEU A 288 0.72 -10.41 -11.54
CA LEU A 288 0.25 -9.78 -10.30
C LEU A 288 -1.26 -9.50 -10.35
N ASP A 289 -1.76 -8.99 -11.48
CA ASP A 289 -3.18 -8.69 -11.68
C ASP A 289 -4.04 -9.96 -11.65
N ALA A 290 -3.60 -11.04 -12.31
CA ALA A 290 -4.29 -12.33 -12.31
C ALA A 290 -4.44 -12.94 -10.90
N HIS A 291 -3.54 -12.57 -9.99
CA HIS A 291 -3.56 -12.97 -8.58
C HIS A 291 -4.32 -11.98 -7.67
N GLY A 292 -4.92 -10.92 -8.23
CA GLY A 292 -5.68 -9.90 -7.49
C GLY A 292 -4.81 -8.92 -6.70
N VAL A 293 -3.49 -8.91 -6.94
CA VAL A 293 -2.52 -8.09 -6.18
C VAL A 293 -2.68 -6.62 -6.50
N THR A 294 -2.86 -6.27 -7.77
CA THR A 294 -3.14 -4.88 -8.24
C THR A 294 -4.44 -4.32 -7.68
N GLN A 295 -5.41 -5.20 -7.38
CA GLN A 295 -6.69 -4.85 -6.79
C GLN A 295 -6.58 -4.72 -5.27
N SER A 296 -5.55 -5.33 -4.65
CA SER A 296 -5.26 -5.28 -3.22
C SER A 296 -4.09 -4.35 -2.89
N HIS A 297 -4.47 -3.16 -2.47
CA HIS A 297 -3.60 -2.05 -2.09
C HIS A 297 -2.56 -2.47 -1.04
N ASP A 298 -3.01 -3.21 -0.03
CA ASP A 298 -2.16 -3.67 1.08
C ASP A 298 -1.15 -4.74 0.63
N ILE A 299 -1.51 -5.60 -0.33
CA ILE A 299 -0.63 -6.65 -0.84
C ILE A 299 0.42 -6.05 -1.76
N TYR A 300 0.00 -5.23 -2.74
CA TYR A 300 0.93 -4.59 -3.66
C TYR A 300 1.95 -3.71 -2.92
N GLY A 301 1.47 -2.83 -2.03
CA GLY A 301 2.33 -1.98 -1.22
C GLY A 301 3.33 -2.79 -0.40
N ARG A 302 2.89 -3.85 0.30
CA ARG A 302 3.78 -4.71 1.09
C ARG A 302 4.79 -5.48 0.25
N THR A 303 4.36 -6.04 -0.88
CA THR A 303 5.27 -6.76 -1.78
C THR A 303 6.36 -5.83 -2.28
N PHE A 304 5.99 -4.64 -2.77
CA PHE A 304 6.97 -3.70 -3.30
C PHE A 304 7.86 -3.12 -2.19
N GLN A 305 7.33 -2.84 -1.01
CA GLN A 305 8.13 -2.43 0.14
C GLN A 305 9.15 -3.48 0.55
N ARG A 306 8.78 -4.77 0.53
CA ARG A 306 9.71 -5.88 0.84
C ARG A 306 10.80 -6.02 -0.22
N LEU A 307 10.42 -5.95 -1.50
CA LEU A 307 11.35 -5.96 -2.63
C LEU A 307 12.45 -4.91 -2.45
N ILE A 308 12.06 -3.69 -2.06
CA ILE A 308 13.02 -2.59 -1.90
C ILE A 308 13.85 -2.72 -0.62
N SER A 309 13.24 -3.22 0.46
CA SER A 309 13.91 -3.40 1.75
C SER A 309 14.88 -4.58 1.76
N ASP A 310 14.79 -5.50 0.78
CA ASP A 310 15.73 -6.60 0.67
C ASP A 310 17.11 -6.09 0.22
N ARG A 311 18.05 -6.15 1.17
CA ARG A 311 19.46 -5.78 0.97
C ARG A 311 20.15 -6.62 -0.09
N LYS A 312 19.70 -7.86 -0.33
CA LYS A 312 20.24 -8.69 -1.43
C LYS A 312 19.78 -8.16 -2.79
N PHE A 313 18.57 -7.61 -2.83
CA PHE A 313 17.93 -7.19 -4.06
C PHE A 313 18.32 -5.77 -4.49
N LEU A 314 18.26 -4.77 -3.59
CA LEU A 314 18.62 -3.38 -3.91
C LEU A 314 19.70 -2.77 -3.00
N ALA A 315 20.38 -3.56 -2.15
CA ALA A 315 21.56 -3.17 -1.35
C ALA A 315 21.46 -1.82 -0.63
N THR A 316 20.29 -1.52 -0.07
CA THR A 316 19.99 -0.23 0.57
C THR A 316 19.76 -0.39 2.08
N PHE A 317 20.26 0.57 2.88
CA PHE A 317 20.11 0.59 4.34
C PHE A 317 18.79 1.22 4.78
N TYR A 318 17.67 0.79 4.20
CA TYR A 318 16.37 1.36 4.53
C TYR A 318 15.81 0.87 5.86
N THR A 319 15.00 1.73 6.48
CA THR A 319 14.27 1.46 7.72
C THR A 319 13.40 0.21 7.57
N LEU A 320 13.48 -0.70 8.54
CA LEU A 320 12.64 -1.89 8.56
C LEU A 320 11.16 -1.48 8.68
N PRO A 321 10.25 -2.08 7.89
CA PRO A 321 8.82 -1.77 7.96
C PRO A 321 8.22 -1.91 9.36
N THR A 322 8.69 -2.90 10.14
CA THR A 322 8.24 -3.13 11.52
C THR A 322 8.68 -2.02 12.48
N SER A 323 9.90 -1.51 12.32
CA SER A 323 10.41 -0.38 13.12
C SER A 323 9.65 0.90 12.81
N ALA A 324 9.37 1.15 11.53
CA ALA A 324 8.58 2.31 11.09
C ALA A 324 7.14 2.24 11.59
N ALA A 325 6.49 1.08 11.49
CA ALA A 325 5.13 0.88 12.00
C ALA A 325 5.05 1.14 13.51
N LEU A 326 5.99 0.58 14.30
CA LEU A 326 6.04 0.82 15.74
C LEU A 326 6.22 2.31 16.08
N LEU A 327 7.19 2.97 15.44
CA LEU A 327 7.45 4.39 15.69
C LEU A 327 6.25 5.26 15.28
N ALA A 328 5.66 4.98 14.13
CA ALA A 328 4.48 5.67 13.63
C ALA A 328 3.29 5.51 14.58
N ASP A 329 3.00 4.29 15.04
CA ASP A 329 1.87 4.06 15.95
C ASP A 329 2.08 4.72 17.32
N LEU A 330 3.31 4.75 17.83
CA LEU A 330 3.64 5.49 19.05
C LEU A 330 3.48 7.00 18.83
N ALA A 331 4.08 7.56 17.77
CA ALA A 331 4.06 8.99 17.51
C ALA A 331 2.65 9.52 17.22
N VAL A 332 1.90 8.85 16.33
CA VAL A 332 0.52 9.21 16.00
C VAL A 332 -0.41 9.01 17.19
N GLY A 333 -0.13 8.02 18.05
CA GLY A 333 -0.88 7.77 19.28
C GLY A 333 -0.78 8.87 20.33
N LEU A 334 0.23 9.74 20.24
CA LEU A 334 0.41 10.89 21.15
C LEU A 334 -0.31 12.15 20.66
N LEU A 335 -0.88 12.13 19.46
CA LEU A 335 -1.54 13.31 18.88
C LEU A 335 -2.94 13.51 19.47
N ASP A 336 -3.21 14.74 19.89
CA ASP A 336 -4.53 15.19 20.31
C ASP A 336 -5.35 15.65 19.10
N VAL A 337 -6.04 14.70 18.46
CA VAL A 337 -6.81 14.90 17.23
C VAL A 337 -8.17 14.26 17.40
N ASP A 338 -9.22 14.95 16.99
CA ASP A 338 -10.52 14.33 16.79
C ASP A 338 -10.46 13.42 15.55
N TRP A 339 -10.17 12.15 15.79
CA TRP A 339 -10.09 11.14 14.74
C TRP A 339 -11.42 10.87 14.04
N SER A 340 -12.56 11.33 14.58
CA SER A 340 -13.86 11.20 13.92
C SER A 340 -14.12 12.30 12.88
N ASP A 341 -13.42 13.43 12.96
CA ASP A 341 -13.53 14.56 12.03
C ASP A 341 -12.45 14.49 10.93
N GLY A 342 -12.88 14.25 9.69
CA GLY A 342 -11.98 14.23 8.53
C GLY A 342 -11.24 15.55 8.30
N ASN A 343 -11.80 16.70 8.71
CA ASN A 343 -11.12 17.99 8.58
C ASN A 343 -9.98 18.13 9.59
N ALA A 344 -10.21 17.73 10.85
CA ALA A 344 -9.16 17.68 11.87
C ALA A 344 -8.00 16.76 11.45
N VAL A 345 -8.32 15.59 10.87
CA VAL A 345 -7.32 14.64 10.39
C VAL A 345 -6.52 15.20 9.20
N THR A 346 -7.17 15.83 8.21
CA THR A 346 -6.49 16.41 7.04
C THR A 346 -5.76 17.73 7.33
N ALA A 347 -6.02 18.35 8.47
CA ALA A 347 -5.26 19.49 8.97
C ALA A 347 -3.88 19.11 9.56
N LEU A 348 -3.64 17.81 9.80
CA LEU A 348 -2.34 17.32 10.27
C LEU A 348 -1.20 17.67 9.31
N ARG A 349 0.02 17.70 9.84
CA ARG A 349 1.25 17.81 9.06
C ARG A 349 2.22 16.73 9.53
N ALA A 350 2.42 15.71 8.71
CA ALA A 350 3.42 14.68 8.90
C ALA A 350 4.49 14.85 7.83
N CYS A 351 5.74 14.99 8.25
CA CYS A 351 6.85 15.32 7.36
C CYS A 351 7.98 14.29 7.48
N ASP A 352 8.54 13.88 6.34
CA ASP A 352 9.76 13.06 6.25
C ASP A 352 10.71 13.65 5.19
N PHE A 353 11.71 14.42 5.64
CA PHE A 353 12.59 15.20 4.74
C PHE A 353 13.80 14.44 4.19
N ALA A 354 13.92 13.16 4.52
CA ALA A 354 14.89 12.23 3.95
C ALA A 354 14.19 10.87 3.80
N CYS A 355 13.12 10.88 3.01
CA CYS A 355 12.12 9.82 3.09
C CYS A 355 12.60 8.47 2.58
N GLY A 356 13.66 8.44 1.76
CA GLY A 356 14.13 7.21 1.12
C GLY A 356 12.99 6.52 0.40
N THR A 357 12.68 5.29 0.79
CA THR A 357 11.57 4.51 0.19
C THR A 357 10.19 4.93 0.67
N GLY A 358 10.10 5.92 1.56
CA GLY A 358 8.85 6.38 2.14
C GLY A 358 8.31 5.46 3.24
N THR A 359 9.13 4.54 3.77
CA THR A 359 8.67 3.55 4.76
C THR A 359 8.10 4.21 6.02
N LEU A 360 8.74 5.27 6.53
CA LEU A 360 8.28 5.95 7.75
C LEU A 360 7.03 6.80 7.49
N ILE A 361 7.02 7.64 6.46
CA ILE A 361 5.85 8.46 6.13
C ILE A 361 4.62 7.60 5.76
N THR A 362 4.83 6.48 5.08
CA THR A 362 3.75 5.53 4.76
C THR A 362 3.21 4.85 6.01
N ALA A 363 4.09 4.46 6.95
CA ALA A 363 3.67 3.91 8.24
C ALA A 363 2.86 4.94 9.06
N ALA A 364 3.30 6.20 9.10
CA ALA A 364 2.57 7.29 9.73
C ALA A 364 1.19 7.48 9.09
N TYR A 365 1.12 7.43 7.75
CA TYR A 365 -0.14 7.53 7.03
C TYR A 365 -1.10 6.39 7.39
N HIS A 366 -0.64 5.14 7.39
CA HIS A 366 -1.47 4.00 7.81
C HIS A 366 -1.95 4.11 9.26
N ALA A 367 -1.09 4.57 10.18
CA ALA A 367 -1.44 4.78 11.58
C ALA A 367 -2.55 5.85 11.75
N ILE A 368 -2.53 6.89 10.91
CA ILE A 368 -3.58 7.93 10.84
C ILE A 368 -4.88 7.34 10.28
N LEU A 369 -4.83 6.65 9.14
CA LEU A 369 -6.01 6.03 8.53
C LEU A 369 -6.70 5.05 9.47
N ALA A 370 -5.92 4.21 10.15
CA ALA A 370 -6.44 3.22 11.09
C ALA A 370 -7.20 3.88 12.26
N ARG A 371 -6.69 5.00 12.81
CA ARG A 371 -7.37 5.76 13.87
C ARG A 371 -8.65 6.44 13.37
N HIS A 372 -8.61 7.02 12.17
CA HIS A 372 -9.80 7.63 11.56
C HIS A 372 -10.91 6.58 11.37
N ARG A 373 -10.57 5.40 10.80
CA ARG A 373 -11.51 4.29 10.62
C ARG A 373 -12.12 3.80 11.92
N ARG A 374 -11.30 3.57 12.95
CA ARG A 374 -11.77 3.09 14.27
C ARG A 374 -12.71 4.07 14.96
N SER A 375 -12.62 5.35 14.60
CA SER A 375 -13.52 6.40 15.07
C SER A 375 -14.79 6.54 14.21
N GLY A 376 -15.01 5.62 13.27
CA GLY A 376 -16.16 5.57 12.37
C GLY A 376 -15.97 6.31 11.04
N GLY A 377 -14.80 6.90 10.81
CA GLY A 377 -14.45 7.63 9.60
C GLY A 377 -14.20 6.74 8.38
N ASP A 378 -14.22 7.34 7.19
CA ASP A 378 -13.91 6.68 5.92
C ASP A 378 -12.51 7.09 5.44
N ASP A 379 -11.56 6.16 5.45
CA ASP A 379 -10.17 6.43 5.05
C ASP A 379 -10.05 6.87 3.59
N ALA A 380 -10.93 6.35 2.73
CA ALA A 380 -11.01 6.75 1.33
C ALA A 380 -11.37 8.25 1.20
N ALA A 381 -12.31 8.72 2.01
CA ALA A 381 -12.79 10.10 1.94
C ALA A 381 -11.72 11.14 2.28
N ILE A 382 -10.75 10.78 3.14
CA ILE A 382 -9.66 11.69 3.54
C ILE A 382 -8.39 11.54 2.70
N HIS A 383 -8.25 10.46 1.91
CA HIS A 383 -7.01 10.16 1.16
C HIS A 383 -6.52 11.35 0.32
N ARG A 384 -7.43 11.99 -0.42
CA ARG A 384 -7.09 13.16 -1.24
C ARG A 384 -6.49 14.30 -0.41
N GLY A 385 -7.13 14.69 0.68
CA GLY A 385 -6.63 15.74 1.57
C GLY A 385 -5.30 15.37 2.23
N MET A 386 -5.10 14.08 2.52
CA MET A 386 -3.84 13.59 3.06
C MET A 386 -2.69 13.72 2.04
N MET A 387 -2.92 13.32 0.79
CA MET A 387 -1.93 13.41 -0.30
C MET A 387 -1.60 14.85 -0.70
N GLU A 388 -2.60 15.72 -0.76
CA GLU A 388 -2.44 17.09 -1.25
C GLU A 388 -1.89 18.05 -0.18
N HIS A 389 -2.09 17.76 1.12
CA HIS A 389 -1.83 18.73 2.19
C HIS A 389 -1.15 18.17 3.44
N ALA A 390 -1.50 16.96 3.89
CA ALA A 390 -1.09 16.50 5.20
C ALA A 390 0.26 15.79 5.22
N LEU A 391 0.57 15.04 4.16
CA LEU A 391 1.78 14.22 4.05
C LEU A 391 2.82 14.94 3.20
N VAL A 392 3.93 15.36 3.83
CA VAL A 392 5.06 15.98 3.15
C VAL A 392 6.25 15.04 3.18
N ALA A 393 6.84 14.76 2.04
CA ALA A 393 8.05 13.95 1.96
C ALA A 393 9.06 14.60 1.02
N ALA A 394 10.35 14.39 1.28
CA ALA A 394 11.38 14.90 0.42
C ALA A 394 12.60 13.99 0.41
N ASP A 395 13.28 13.91 -0.73
CA ASP A 395 14.54 13.20 -0.87
C ASP A 395 15.37 13.83 -2.01
N ILE A 396 16.68 13.60 -1.99
CA ILE A 396 17.60 14.02 -3.06
C ILE A 396 17.65 13.00 -4.20
N MET A 397 17.23 11.76 -3.94
CA MET A 397 17.28 10.66 -4.90
C MET A 397 15.97 10.57 -5.70
N PRO A 398 16.01 10.59 -7.05
CA PRO A 398 14.81 10.41 -7.86
C PRO A 398 14.07 9.11 -7.56
N ALA A 399 14.82 8.01 -7.41
CA ALA A 399 14.26 6.72 -7.02
C ALA A 399 13.50 6.78 -5.68
N ALA A 400 14.01 7.49 -4.67
CA ALA A 400 13.36 7.62 -3.37
C ALA A 400 11.98 8.31 -3.48
N THR A 401 11.91 9.42 -4.20
CA THR A 401 10.65 10.15 -4.40
C THR A 401 9.61 9.35 -5.18
N HIS A 402 10.05 8.59 -6.19
CA HIS A 402 9.22 7.65 -6.94
C HIS A 402 8.63 6.57 -6.03
N LEU A 403 9.48 5.86 -5.28
CA LEU A 403 9.06 4.78 -4.39
C LEU A 403 8.12 5.30 -3.29
N THR A 404 8.45 6.45 -2.70
CA THR A 404 7.61 7.10 -1.67
C THR A 404 6.23 7.45 -2.22
N THR A 405 6.17 8.11 -3.39
CA THR A 405 4.90 8.49 -4.00
C THR A 405 4.07 7.27 -4.38
N SER A 406 4.71 6.23 -4.90
CA SER A 406 4.07 4.95 -5.18
C SER A 406 3.49 4.31 -3.92
N MET A 407 4.24 4.23 -2.84
CA MET A 407 3.75 3.65 -1.58
C MET A 407 2.55 4.43 -1.03
N LEU A 408 2.61 5.77 -1.00
CA LEU A 408 1.51 6.61 -0.53
C LEU A 408 0.26 6.49 -1.43
N SER A 409 0.45 6.55 -2.75
CA SER A 409 -0.64 6.42 -3.73
C SER A 409 -1.28 5.02 -3.70
N SER A 410 -0.50 3.99 -3.34
CA SER A 410 -0.98 2.61 -3.28
C SER A 410 -2.02 2.36 -2.18
N ALA A 411 -2.12 3.23 -1.17
CA ALA A 411 -3.13 3.10 -0.12
C ALA A 411 -4.56 3.19 -0.68
N HIS A 412 -4.79 4.08 -1.65
CA HIS A 412 -6.07 4.28 -2.34
C HIS A 412 -5.88 4.68 -3.82
N PRO A 413 -5.31 3.82 -4.69
CA PRO A 413 -4.94 4.11 -6.07
C PRO A 413 -6.10 4.50 -6.99
N THR A 414 -7.34 4.24 -6.59
CA THR A 414 -8.54 4.63 -7.36
C THR A 414 -9.06 6.03 -6.99
N ILE A 415 -8.48 6.66 -5.96
CA ILE A 415 -8.91 7.97 -5.49
C ILE A 415 -8.00 9.04 -6.09
N PRO A 416 -8.58 10.00 -6.84
CA PRO A 416 -7.79 11.05 -7.44
C PRO A 416 -7.35 12.13 -6.47
N PHE A 417 -6.16 12.64 -6.75
CA PHE A 417 -5.59 13.84 -6.15
C PHE A 417 -4.93 14.70 -7.24
N GLU A 418 -4.92 16.01 -7.01
CA GLU A 418 -4.39 17.01 -7.93
C GLU A 418 -2.89 17.26 -7.73
N GLN A 419 -2.32 16.89 -6.59
CA GLN A 419 -0.89 17.06 -6.34
C GLN A 419 -0.45 16.18 -5.18
N THR A 420 0.85 15.89 -5.13
CA THR A 420 1.50 15.32 -3.96
C THR A 420 2.46 16.35 -3.37
N GLN A 421 2.72 16.26 -2.07
CA GLN A 421 3.81 17.01 -1.43
C GLN A 421 5.06 16.11 -1.27
N VAL A 422 5.38 15.33 -2.31
CA VAL A 422 6.60 14.52 -2.38
C VAL A 422 7.59 15.21 -3.30
N HIS A 423 8.70 15.69 -2.74
CA HIS A 423 9.61 16.62 -3.41
C HIS A 423 10.96 15.96 -3.71
N LEU A 424 11.42 16.09 -4.95
CA LEU A 424 12.82 15.86 -5.31
C LEU A 424 13.61 17.13 -5.01
N LEU A 425 14.50 17.06 -4.03
CA LEU A 425 15.32 18.19 -3.62
C LEU A 425 16.59 18.28 -4.48
N PRO A 426 17.03 19.50 -4.84
CA PRO A 426 18.26 19.68 -5.61
C PRO A 426 19.50 19.34 -4.77
N TYR A 427 20.40 18.54 -5.32
CA TYR A 427 21.68 18.22 -4.69
C TYR A 427 22.82 18.32 -5.71
N GLY A 428 23.99 18.76 -5.25
CA GLY A 428 25.18 18.95 -6.07
C GLY A 428 25.05 20.12 -7.04
N ARG A 429 25.75 20.02 -8.17
CA ARG A 429 25.76 21.05 -9.23
C ARG A 429 24.51 20.97 -10.06
N GLN A 430 23.72 22.05 -10.08
CA GLN A 430 22.51 22.15 -10.89
C GLN A 430 22.77 23.03 -12.13
N GLY A 431 22.33 22.54 -13.31
CA GLY A 431 22.37 23.27 -14.58
C GLY A 431 23.72 23.22 -15.35
N ARG A 432 23.67 23.47 -16.67
CA ARG A 432 24.85 23.55 -17.56
C ARG A 432 25.75 24.77 -17.29
N GLU A 433 25.19 25.82 -16.69
CA GLU A 433 25.92 27.02 -16.24
C GLU A 433 26.09 26.96 -14.72
N ALA A 434 27.05 26.14 -14.28
CA ALA A 434 27.33 25.80 -12.89
C ALA A 434 27.72 27.01 -12.01
N SER A 435 26.74 27.76 -11.52
CA SER A 435 26.96 28.86 -10.58
C SER A 435 26.38 28.63 -9.19
N VAL A 436 25.57 27.57 -8.99
CA VAL A 436 24.97 27.25 -7.70
C VAL A 436 25.20 25.78 -7.35
N ASP A 437 26.03 25.55 -6.32
CA ASP A 437 26.20 24.25 -5.67
C ASP A 437 25.14 24.11 -4.58
N PHE A 438 24.29 23.10 -4.66
CA PHE A 438 23.31 22.77 -3.61
C PHE A 438 23.89 21.70 -2.68
N ALA A 439 24.13 22.07 -1.43
CA ALA A 439 24.36 21.12 -0.34
C ALA A 439 23.11 21.12 0.54
N LEU A 440 22.54 19.94 0.81
CA LEU A 440 21.38 19.79 1.68
C LEU A 440 21.85 19.16 2.98
N GLY A 441 21.75 19.92 4.07
CA GLY A 441 22.07 19.47 5.42
C GLY A 441 21.42 20.36 6.48
N ALA A 442 21.53 19.94 7.75
CA ALA A 442 20.90 20.65 8.88
C ALA A 442 21.33 22.13 8.98
N LEU A 443 22.51 22.49 8.47
CA LEU A 443 23.03 23.86 8.49
C LEU A 443 22.38 24.77 7.43
N ASP A 444 21.90 24.21 6.32
CA ASP A 444 21.26 24.97 5.25
C ASP A 444 19.78 25.28 5.56
N LEU A 445 19.14 24.48 6.42
CA LEU A 445 17.82 24.80 7.00
C LEU A 445 17.87 25.92 8.06
N ILE A 446 19.06 26.23 8.59
CA ILE A 446 19.29 27.25 9.62
C ILE A 446 19.74 28.59 9.01
N ARG A 447 20.32 28.57 7.80
CA ARG A 447 20.71 29.80 7.11
C ARG A 447 19.45 30.58 6.69
N GLU A 448 19.33 31.82 7.18
CA GLU A 448 18.31 32.76 6.73
C GLU A 448 18.32 32.80 5.19
N GLN A 449 17.18 32.47 4.59
CA GLN A 449 17.00 32.33 3.14
C GLN A 449 17.25 33.67 2.43
N HIS A 450 18.50 33.89 2.00
CA HIS A 450 18.82 34.79 0.90
C HIS A 450 19.03 33.96 -0.38
N GLY A 451 17.96 33.35 -0.87
CA GLY A 451 17.96 32.51 -2.08
C GLY A 451 16.60 31.85 -2.31
N THR A 452 16.32 31.47 -3.57
CA THR A 452 15.10 30.74 -4.00
C THR A 452 14.78 29.60 -3.03
N GLY A 453 13.54 29.53 -2.57
CA GLY A 453 13.09 28.59 -1.55
C GLY A 453 13.39 27.13 -1.90
N LEU A 454 13.68 26.31 -0.88
CA LEU A 454 14.06 24.89 -0.99
C LEU A 454 13.08 24.05 -1.83
N PHE A 455 11.81 24.46 -1.82
CA PHE A 455 10.70 23.81 -2.53
C PHE A 455 10.26 24.55 -3.81
N GLU A 456 10.88 25.69 -4.15
CA GLU A 456 10.51 26.50 -5.33
C GLU A 456 11.04 25.91 -6.65
N ASN A 457 12.06 25.04 -6.58
CA ASN A 457 12.72 24.43 -7.74
C ASN A 457 12.59 22.89 -7.80
N THR A 458 11.67 22.27 -7.05
CA THR A 458 11.59 20.79 -6.92
C THR A 458 10.97 20.07 -8.13
N GLY A 459 11.21 20.54 -9.35
CA GLY A 459 10.69 19.91 -10.58
C GLY A 459 9.17 19.94 -10.76
N ILE A 460 8.43 20.50 -9.80
CA ILE A 460 7.04 20.90 -9.98
C ILE A 460 7.08 22.20 -10.79
N GLU A 461 7.24 22.11 -12.11
CA GLU A 461 6.67 23.16 -12.94
C GLU A 461 5.17 23.16 -12.64
N VAL A 462 4.74 24.05 -11.75
CA VAL A 462 3.32 24.33 -11.52
C VAL A 462 2.80 24.91 -12.83
N HIS A 463 2.40 24.05 -13.76
CA HIS A 463 1.63 24.43 -14.92
C HIS A 463 0.27 24.92 -14.42
N ARG A 464 0.20 26.22 -14.12
CA ARG A 464 -1.07 26.92 -13.96
C ARG A 464 -1.82 26.81 -15.28
N GLY A 465 -2.76 25.88 -15.36
CA GLY A 465 -3.64 25.73 -16.50
C GLY A 465 -4.30 27.06 -16.84
N LYS A 466 -3.99 27.62 -18.02
CA LYS A 466 -4.77 28.71 -18.61
C LYS A 466 -6.11 28.15 -19.07
N GLY A 467 -7.02 27.94 -18.12
CA GLY A 467 -8.43 27.71 -18.37
C GLY A 467 -9.10 28.99 -18.88
N GLY A 468 -8.75 29.41 -20.09
CA GLY A 468 -9.55 30.39 -20.82
C GLY A 468 -10.87 29.74 -21.22
N ARG A 469 -11.94 30.03 -20.48
CA ARG A 469 -13.32 29.77 -20.93
C ARG A 469 -13.47 30.36 -22.34
N ARG A 470 -13.52 29.51 -23.37
CA ARG A 470 -14.15 29.88 -24.63
C ARG A 470 -15.64 30.01 -24.35
N SER A 471 -16.08 31.24 -24.09
CA SER A 471 -17.49 31.60 -24.17
C SER A 471 -17.93 31.35 -25.60
N VAL A 472 -18.82 30.38 -25.78
CA VAL A 472 -19.59 30.21 -27.02
C VAL A 472 -20.47 31.44 -27.14
N ALA A 473 -20.10 32.35 -28.04
CA ALA A 473 -20.96 33.44 -28.44
C ALA A 473 -22.11 32.84 -29.26
N GLY A 474 -23.31 32.84 -28.68
CA GLY A 474 -24.54 32.60 -29.42
C GLY A 474 -24.74 33.75 -30.39
N GLU A 475 -24.67 33.45 -31.68
CA GLU A 475 -25.23 34.28 -32.73
C GLU A 475 -26.75 34.30 -32.56
N GLY A 476 -27.27 35.46 -32.14
CA GLY A 476 -28.67 35.79 -32.22
C GLY A 476 -28.79 37.21 -32.71
N LYS A 477 -29.04 37.40 -34.00
CA LYS A 477 -29.71 38.59 -34.53
C LYS A 477 -30.46 38.24 -35.81
N GLY A 478 -31.73 38.66 -35.81
CA GLY A 478 -32.39 39.32 -36.95
C GLY A 478 -32.74 38.45 -38.13
#